data_AF-A0A818L7H5-F1
#
_entry.id   AF-A0A818L7H5-F1
#
_cell.length_a   1.000
_cell.length_b   1.000
_cell.length_c   1.000
_cell.angle_alpha   90.00
_cell.angle_beta   90.00
_cell.angle_gamma   90.00
#
_symmetry.space_group_name_H-M   'P 1'
#
loop_
_entity.id
_entity.type
_entity.pdbx_description
1 polymer ?
#
loop_
_entity_poly.entity_id
_entity_poly.type
_entity_poly.pdbx_seq_one_letter_code
_entity_poly.pdbx_strand_id
1 'polypeptide(L)'
;ASKISGVLGSDIPDPNNELDRNAIRYWLKFSDFYQWPHIIYFNSTDELVIKLKTTNLAQVSSNMKVYNANVRKHLFEQWRQILQRTNSL
;
A
#
# COMPACT_ATOMS: atom_id res chain seq x y z
N ALA A 1 17.00 -6.37 18.02
CA ALA A 1 17.46 -6.78 16.68
C ALA A 1 16.39 -7.65 16.05
N SER A 2 16.05 -7.39 14.79
CA SER A 2 15.18 -8.25 13.98
C SER A 2 15.76 -9.66 13.86
N LYS A 3 14.90 -10.68 13.93
CA LYS A 3 15.27 -12.09 13.68
C LYS A 3 14.92 -12.55 12.27
N ILE A 4 14.44 -11.64 11.41
CA ILE A 4 14.01 -11.96 10.06
C ILE A 4 15.22 -12.11 9.14
N SER A 5 15.28 -13.24 8.45
CA SER A 5 16.31 -13.49 7.43
C SER A 5 16.24 -12.43 6.33
N GLY A 6 17.36 -11.77 6.04
CA GLY A 6 17.46 -10.68 5.07
C GLY A 6 17.45 -9.26 5.66
N VAL A 7 17.15 -9.10 6.95
CA VAL A 7 17.35 -7.82 7.66
C VAL A 7 18.78 -7.77 8.20
N LEU A 8 19.67 -7.10 7.46
CA LEU A 8 21.09 -7.01 7.78
C LEU A 8 21.35 -5.83 8.74
N GLY A 9 21.38 -6.08 10.04
CA GLY A 9 21.76 -5.09 11.04
C GLY A 9 21.22 -5.41 12.44
N SER A 10 22.11 -5.53 13.43
CA SER A 10 21.72 -5.81 14.83
C SER A 10 20.93 -4.65 15.48
N ASP A 11 21.07 -3.46 14.91
CA ASP A 11 20.42 -2.20 15.24
C ASP A 11 19.03 -2.03 14.60
N ILE A 12 18.68 -2.88 13.61
CA ILE A 12 17.37 -2.81 12.98
C ILE A 12 16.34 -3.47 13.90
N PRO A 13 15.27 -2.76 14.30
CA PRO A 13 14.22 -3.33 15.15
C PRO A 13 13.39 -4.36 14.39
N ASP A 14 12.84 -5.33 15.12
CA ASP A 14 11.97 -6.37 14.56
C ASP A 14 10.70 -5.73 13.96
N PRO A 15 10.42 -5.86 12.65
CA PRO A 15 9.22 -5.25 12.05
C PRO A 15 7.92 -5.90 12.51
N ASN A 16 7.98 -7.10 13.09
CA ASN A 16 6.82 -7.80 13.63
C ASN A 16 6.66 -7.57 15.15
N ASN A 17 7.35 -6.59 15.74
CA ASN A 17 7.15 -6.21 17.14
C ASN A 17 6.30 -4.95 17.24
N GLU A 18 4.99 -5.11 17.13
CA GLU A 18 3.99 -4.04 17.18
C GLU A 18 3.82 -3.41 18.58
N LEU A 19 4.42 -3.99 19.61
CA LEU A 19 4.38 -3.46 20.99
C LEU A 19 5.52 -2.49 21.27
N ASP A 20 6.58 -2.52 20.46
CA ASP A 20 7.71 -1.59 20.57
C ASP A 20 7.48 -0.34 19.70
N ARG A 21 7.26 0.80 20.36
CA ARG A 21 7.07 2.09 19.69
C ARG A 21 8.26 2.49 18.80
N ASN A 22 9.48 2.12 19.18
CA ASN A 22 10.66 2.42 18.38
C ASN A 22 10.70 1.56 17.11
N ALA A 23 10.29 0.30 17.21
CA ALA A 23 10.10 -0.57 16.05
C ALA A 23 9.05 -0.01 15.10
N ILE A 24 7.86 0.35 15.61
CA ILE A 24 6.80 0.99 14.82
C ILE A 24 7.32 2.24 14.13
N ARG A 25 7.92 3.17 14.88
CA ARG A 25 8.42 4.44 14.33
C ARG A 25 9.50 4.22 13.27
N TYR A 26 10.38 3.24 13.45
CA TYR A 26 11.43 2.92 12.48
C TYR A 26 10.84 2.46 11.16
N TRP A 27 9.85 1.56 11.17
CA TRP A 27 9.29 0.99 9.94
C TRP A 27 8.22 1.87 9.29
N LEU A 28 7.54 2.73 10.06
CA LEU A 28 6.52 3.65 9.55
C LEU A 28 7.05 4.59 8.45
N LYS A 29 8.34 4.97 8.51
CA LYS A 29 8.96 5.83 7.49
C LYS A 29 9.11 5.18 6.12
N PHE A 30 9.02 3.85 6.07
CA PHE A 30 9.07 3.05 4.84
C PHE A 30 7.69 2.52 4.44
N SER A 31 6.66 2.80 5.24
CA SER A 31 5.31 2.36 4.93
C SER A 31 4.77 3.11 3.72
N ASP A 32 4.28 2.35 2.75
CA ASP A 32 3.43 2.89 1.71
C ASP A 32 1.98 2.82 2.18
N PHE A 33 1.27 3.94 2.09
CA PHE A 33 -0.13 4.02 2.50
C PHE A 33 -1.00 3.75 1.28
N TYR A 34 -1.44 2.51 1.14
CA TYR A 34 -2.33 2.11 0.05
C TYR A 34 -3.58 3.00 0.00
N GLN A 35 -3.69 3.83 -1.05
CA GLN A 35 -4.89 4.58 -1.35
C GLN A 35 -5.70 3.82 -2.40
N TRP A 36 -6.75 3.14 -1.95
CA TRP A 36 -7.61 2.31 -2.78
C TRP A 36 -9.02 2.90 -2.85
N PRO A 37 -9.28 3.84 -3.78
CA PRO A 37 -10.44 4.74 -3.72
C PRO A 37 -11.80 4.06 -3.98
N HIS A 38 -11.80 2.84 -4.51
CA HIS A 38 -13.03 2.09 -4.84
C HIS A 38 -13.26 0.89 -3.93
N ILE A 39 -12.48 0.73 -2.86
CA ILE A 39 -12.73 -0.32 -1.88
C ILE A 39 -13.95 0.02 -1.05
N ILE A 40 -14.76 -1.00 -0.81
CA ILE A 40 -15.98 -0.89 -0.04
C ILE A 40 -15.72 -1.49 1.33
N TYR A 41 -15.81 -0.64 2.34
CA TYR A 41 -15.71 -1.03 3.74
C TYR A 41 -17.07 -1.43 4.31
N PHE A 42 -17.02 -2.22 5.37
CA PHE A 42 -18.15 -2.63 6.19
C PHE A 42 -17.69 -2.68 7.65
N ASN A 43 -18.61 -2.43 8.57
CA ASN A 43 -18.34 -2.36 10.01
C ASN A 43 -19.01 -3.51 10.78
N SER A 44 -19.78 -4.36 10.09
CA SER A 44 -20.39 -5.56 10.66
C SER A 44 -20.62 -6.65 9.61
N THR A 45 -20.84 -7.87 10.08
CA THR A 45 -21.19 -9.00 9.21
C THR A 45 -22.52 -8.78 8.47
N ASP A 46 -23.50 -8.16 9.12
CA ASP A 46 -24.79 -7.85 8.49
C ASP A 46 -24.62 -6.83 7.35
N GLU A 47 -23.82 -5.78 7.59
CA GLU A 47 -23.50 -4.78 6.57
C GLU A 47 -22.76 -5.41 5.38
N LEU A 48 -21.84 -6.35 5.64
CA LEU A 48 -21.17 -7.12 4.60
C LEU A 48 -22.17 -7.89 3.73
N VAL A 49 -23.10 -8.65 4.34
CA VAL A 49 -24.10 -9.43 3.59
C VAL A 49 -24.97 -8.52 2.73
N ILE A 50 -25.40 -7.37 3.27
CA ILE A 50 -26.18 -6.39 2.52
C ILE A 50 -25.38 -5.87 1.33
N LYS A 51 -24.13 -5.44 1.54
CA LYS A 51 -23.28 -4.91 0.46
C LYS A 51 -22.97 -5.94 -0.59
N LEU A 52 -22.73 -7.20 -0.24
CA LEU A 52 -22.49 -8.27 -1.21
C LEU A 52 -23.67 -8.48 -2.16
N LYS A 53 -24.90 -8.30 -1.68
CA LYS A 53 -26.11 -8.47 -2.49
C LYS A 53 -26.48 -7.22 -3.29
N THR A 54 -26.14 -6.03 -2.80
CA THR A 54 -26.64 -4.76 -3.34
C THR A 54 -25.60 -3.99 -4.14
N THR A 55 -24.31 -4.27 -3.92
CA THR A 55 -23.22 -3.59 -4.61
C THR A 55 -23.04 -4.14 -6.01
N ASN A 56 -22.99 -3.24 -7.00
CA ASN A 56 -22.53 -3.59 -8.33
C ASN A 56 -20.99 -3.77 -8.34
N LEU A 57 -20.53 -4.97 -7.99
CA LEU A 57 -19.10 -5.30 -7.92
C LEU A 57 -18.41 -5.22 -9.30
N ALA A 58 -19.15 -5.42 -10.39
CA ALA A 58 -18.62 -5.25 -11.74
C ALA A 58 -18.26 -3.78 -12.02
N GLN A 59 -19.12 -2.84 -11.60
CA GLN A 59 -18.83 -1.41 -11.72
C GLN A 59 -17.65 -1.00 -10.84
N VAL A 60 -17.58 -1.49 -9.60
CA VAL A 60 -16.44 -1.25 -8.69
C VAL A 60 -15.14 -1.74 -9.33
N SER A 61 -15.14 -2.95 -9.89
CA SER A 61 -13.98 -3.49 -10.62
C SER A 61 -13.60 -2.61 -11.81
N SER A 62 -14.57 -2.15 -12.60
CA SER A 62 -14.34 -1.25 -13.73
C SER A 62 -13.69 0.06 -13.29
N ASN A 63 -14.20 0.68 -12.22
CA ASN A 63 -13.66 1.91 -11.67
C ASN A 63 -12.21 1.72 -11.19
N MET A 64 -11.93 0.61 -10.49
CA MET A 64 -10.57 0.29 -10.04
C MET A 64 -9.60 0.08 -11.22
N LYS A 65 -10.06 -0.52 -12.33
CA LYS A 65 -9.24 -0.65 -13.54
C LYS A 65 -8.87 0.72 -14.12
N VAL A 66 -9.84 1.64 -14.21
CA VAL A 66 -9.61 3.00 -14.70
C VAL A 66 -8.63 3.74 -13.79
N TYR A 67 -8.82 3.67 -12.48
CA TYR A 67 -7.91 4.27 -11.51
C TYR A 67 -6.48 3.70 -11.64
N ASN A 68 -6.33 2.39 -11.70
CA ASN A 68 -5.03 1.73 -11.84
C ASN A 68 -4.31 2.11 -13.14
N ALA A 69 -5.04 2.27 -14.24
CA ALA A 69 -4.45 2.74 -15.50
C ALA A 69 -3.86 4.16 -15.36
N ASN A 70 -4.56 5.06 -14.65
CA ASN A 70 -4.08 6.41 -14.38
C ASN A 70 -2.87 6.43 -13.43
N VAL A 71 -2.92 5.65 -12.34
CA VAL A 71 -1.79 5.49 -11.42
C VAL A 71 -0.57 4.96 -12.15
N ARG A 72 -0.74 3.93 -12.99
CA ARG A 72 0.35 3.39 -13.81
C ARG A 72 0.98 4.48 -14.68
N LYS A 73 0.18 5.25 -15.42
CA LYS A 73 0.70 6.34 -16.26
C LYS A 73 1.50 7.36 -15.42
N HIS A 74 0.99 7.73 -14.25
CA HIS A 74 1.66 8.66 -13.34
C HIS A 74 3.00 8.11 -12.84
N LEU A 75 3.02 6.87 -12.35
CA LEU A 75 4.23 6.22 -11.85
C LEU A 75 5.31 6.12 -12.94
N PHE A 76 4.93 5.74 -14.17
CA PHE A 76 5.87 5.69 -15.29
C PHE A 76 6.50 7.05 -15.57
N GLU A 77 5.72 8.13 -15.51
CA GLU A 77 6.23 9.48 -15.68
C GLU A 77 7.21 9.88 -14.57
N GLN A 78 6.87 9.58 -13.31
CA GLN A 78 7.76 9.85 -12.18
C GLN A 78 9.09 9.09 -12.31
N TRP A 79 9.03 7.79 -12.65
CA TRP A 79 10.22 6.98 -12.87
C TRP A 79 11.07 7.49 -14.03
N ARG A 80 10.44 7.91 -15.13
CA ARG A 80 11.15 8.54 -16.26
C ARG A 80 11.93 9.77 -15.81
N GLN A 81 11.31 10.65 -15.02
CA GLN A 81 11.97 11.86 -14.52
C GLN A 81 13.14 11.53 -13.57
N ILE A 82 12.97 10.55 -12.68
CA ILE A 82 14.02 10.11 -11.76
C ILE A 82 15.22 9.57 -12.55
N LEU A 83 14.98 8.65 -13.49
CA LEU A 83 16.03 8.05 -14.30
C LEU A 83 16.76 9.06 -15.18
N GLN A 84 16.05 10.04 -15.73
CA GLN A 84 16.67 11.13 -16.49
C GLN A 84 17.58 11.99 -15.61
N ARG A 85 17.19 12.28 -14.37
CA ARG A 85 18.03 13.03 -13.43
C ARG A 85 19.29 12.25 -13.04
N THR A 86 19.18 10.94 -12.83
CA THR A 86 20.33 10.12 -12.43
C THR A 86 21.27 9.79 -13.58
N ASN A 87 20.77 9.68 -14.82
CA ASN A 87 21.61 9.43 -16.01
C ASN A 87 22.25 10.71 -16.60
N SER A 88 21.88 11.89 -16.08
CA SER A 88 22.47 13.18 -16.50
C SER A 88 23.64 13.61 -15.58
N LEU A 89 24.14 12.70 -14.74
CA LEU A 89 25.36 12.79 -13.95
C LEU A 89 26.40 11.82 -14.55
#